data_AF-A0A9E4GF67-F1
#
_entry.id   AF-A0A9E4GF67-F1
#
_cell.length_a   1.000
_cell.length_b   1.000
_cell.length_c   1.000
_cell.angle_alpha   90.00
_cell.angle_beta   90.00
_cell.angle_gamma   90.00
#
_symmetry.space_group_name_H-M   'P 1'
#
loop_
_entity.id
_entity.type
_entity.pdbx_description
1 polymer ?
#
loop_
_entity_poly.entity_id
_entity_poly.type
_entity_poly.pdbx_seq_one_letter_code
_entity_poly.pdbx_strand_id
1 'polypeptide(L)'
;MRWPSSFTFLLAVLFPLLLTTAVWAAGEGAGDEHHGVTGDQLLGLLFFTINFVLFVLVLRKFALPFVKEALRKRKETIVQALNEAKLAQAEAEQVRREYEEKLAGLEAEQQALRSQALESAQREKERILEEAGRMAERARLEAQQIAEREVEQARRTLREDVAEQAVAIATELIRAQLRPDDQRRLVNELVDKVGDDDLSRAE
;
A
#
# COMPACT_ATOMS: atom_id res chain seq x y z
N MET A 1 -5.77 22.25 -46.91
CA MET A 1 -6.93 23.17 -46.80
C MET A 1 -7.73 23.07 -48.09
N ARG A 2 -8.74 22.19 -48.13
CA ARG A 2 -9.51 21.92 -49.35
C ARG A 2 -10.70 22.85 -49.35
N TRP A 3 -10.71 23.83 -50.24
CA TRP A 3 -11.90 24.64 -50.47
C TRP A 3 -13.05 23.73 -50.93
N PRO A 4 -14.31 24.10 -50.66
CA PRO A 4 -15.44 23.30 -51.12
C PRO A 4 -15.33 23.13 -52.64
N SER A 5 -15.51 21.91 -53.13
CA SER A 5 -15.30 21.55 -54.54
C SER A 5 -16.09 22.47 -55.47
N SER A 6 -17.30 22.85 -55.08
CA SER A 6 -18.12 23.84 -55.78
C SER A 6 -17.44 25.19 -55.96
N PHE A 7 -16.73 25.71 -54.95
CA PHE A 7 -15.99 26.97 -55.06
C PHE A 7 -14.76 26.84 -55.96
N THR A 8 -14.01 25.74 -55.85
CA THR A 8 -12.83 25.53 -56.71
C THR A 8 -13.23 25.37 -58.17
N PHE A 9 -14.33 24.67 -58.45
CA PHE A 9 -14.86 24.54 -59.81
C PHE A 9 -15.36 25.89 -60.34
N LEU A 10 -16.09 26.66 -59.53
CA LEU A 10 -16.62 27.95 -59.96
C LEU A 10 -15.49 28.96 -60.20
N LEU A 11 -14.48 29.03 -59.31
CA LEU A 11 -13.29 29.85 -59.49
C LEU A 11 -12.46 29.41 -60.70
N ALA A 12 -12.24 28.10 -60.89
CA ALA A 12 -11.48 27.56 -62.02
C ALA A 12 -12.16 27.75 -63.38
N VAL A 13 -13.47 27.98 -63.41
CA VAL A 13 -14.22 28.30 -64.64
C VAL A 13 -14.29 29.81 -64.86
N LEU A 14 -14.59 30.60 -63.83
CA LEU A 14 -14.75 32.05 -63.94
C LEU A 14 -13.41 32.80 -64.08
N PHE A 15 -12.33 32.31 -63.45
CA PHE A 15 -11.02 32.96 -63.50
C PHE A 15 -10.38 32.93 -64.91
N PRO A 16 -10.30 31.79 -65.63
CA PRO A 16 -9.82 31.80 -67.01
C PRO A 16 -10.77 32.55 -67.95
N LEU A 17 -12.09 32.54 -67.71
CA LEU A 17 -13.05 33.32 -68.50
C LEU A 17 -12.83 34.83 -68.35
N LEU A 18 -12.47 35.29 -67.15
CA LEU A 18 -12.13 36.69 -66.88
C LEU A 18 -10.76 37.06 -67.49
N LEU A 19 -9.79 36.14 -67.43
CA LEU A 19 -8.47 36.31 -68.06
C LEU A 19 -8.55 36.33 -69.59
N THR A 20 -9.32 35.43 -70.20
CA THR A 20 -9.46 35.40 -71.67
C THR A 20 -10.19 36.62 -72.19
N THR A 21 -11.21 37.12 -71.48
CA THR A 21 -11.91 38.36 -71.85
C THR A 21 -11.03 39.59 -71.71
N ALA A 22 -10.18 39.66 -70.68
CA ALA A 22 -9.16 40.71 -70.55
C ALA A 22 -8.10 40.63 -71.67
N VAL A 23 -7.68 39.42 -72.07
CA VAL A 23 -6.70 39.22 -73.15
C VAL A 23 -7.30 39.52 -74.53
N TRP A 24 -8.57 39.21 -74.78
CA TRP A 24 -9.25 39.56 -76.03
C TRP A 24 -9.45 41.08 -76.13
N ALA A 25 -9.89 41.72 -75.05
CA ALA A 25 -9.97 43.18 -74.93
C ALA A 25 -8.59 43.89 -75.04
N ALA A 26 -7.49 43.22 -74.67
CA ALA A 26 -6.13 43.75 -74.83
C ALA A 26 -5.47 43.36 -76.17
N GLY A 27 -5.93 42.28 -76.82
CA GLY A 27 -5.34 41.69 -78.02
C GLY A 27 -5.93 42.21 -79.34
N GLU A 28 -7.14 42.78 -79.31
CA GLU A 28 -7.73 43.52 -80.45
C GLU A 28 -7.39 45.02 -80.43
N GLY A 29 -6.44 45.44 -79.59
CA GLY A 29 -5.94 46.82 -79.49
C GLY A 29 -4.79 47.17 -80.45
N ALA A 30 -4.68 46.52 -81.61
CA ALA A 30 -3.66 46.83 -82.61
C ALA A 30 -4.24 46.86 -84.03
N GLY A 31 -4.91 47.96 -84.37
CA GLY A 31 -5.30 48.28 -85.75
C GLY A 31 -6.60 49.07 -85.88
N ASP A 32 -6.62 50.33 -85.42
CA ASP A 32 -7.08 51.50 -86.20
C ASP A 32 -7.20 52.73 -85.29
N GLU A 33 -6.51 53.80 -85.69
CA GLU A 33 -6.61 55.12 -85.08
C GLU A 33 -7.98 55.73 -85.37
N HIS A 34 -8.91 55.60 -84.43
CA HIS A 34 -10.05 56.50 -84.29
C HIS A 34 -10.20 56.89 -82.81
N HIS A 35 -9.85 58.14 -82.49
CA HIS A 35 -10.23 58.81 -81.24
C HIS A 35 -11.73 59.14 -81.24
N GLY A 36 -12.55 58.09 -81.21
CA GLY A 36 -13.97 58.13 -80.97
C GLY A 36 -14.35 56.85 -80.27
N VAL A 37 -15.09 56.95 -79.17
CA VAL A 37 -15.61 55.79 -78.43
C VAL A 37 -16.57 55.04 -79.36
N THR A 38 -16.08 54.05 -80.09
CA THR A 38 -16.89 53.16 -80.91
C THR A 38 -17.72 52.26 -79.98
N GLY A 39 -18.98 52.00 -80.33
CA GLY A 39 -19.91 51.26 -79.47
C GLY A 39 -19.43 49.87 -79.05
N ASP A 40 -18.48 49.29 -79.79
CA ASP A 40 -17.91 47.97 -79.54
C ASP A 40 -16.96 47.94 -78.33
N GLN A 41 -16.17 49.00 -78.12
CA GLN A 41 -15.28 49.11 -76.95
C GLN A 41 -16.08 49.30 -75.65
N LEU A 42 -17.21 50.00 -75.71
CA LEU A 42 -18.13 50.14 -74.57
C LEU A 42 -18.80 48.81 -74.21
N LEU A 43 -19.17 48.00 -75.21
CA LEU A 43 -19.72 46.67 -74.99
C LEU A 43 -18.69 45.73 -74.36
N GLY A 44 -17.44 45.77 -74.81
CA GLY A 44 -16.33 45.02 -74.22
C GLY A 44 -16.06 45.41 -72.76
N LEU A 45 -16.00 46.71 -72.47
CA LEU A 45 -15.84 47.21 -71.10
C LEU A 45 -17.02 46.83 -70.20
N LEU A 46 -18.25 46.90 -70.71
CA LEU A 46 -19.46 46.50 -69.99
C LEU A 46 -19.46 45.00 -69.69
N PHE A 47 -19.08 44.15 -70.65
CA PHE A 47 -18.96 42.71 -70.45
C PHE A 47 -17.89 42.35 -69.42
N PHE A 48 -16.71 42.97 -69.50
CA PHE A 48 -15.64 42.80 -68.50
C PHE A 48 -16.10 43.23 -67.11
N THR A 49 -16.76 44.39 -67.01
CA THR A 49 -17.29 44.91 -65.74
C THR A 49 -18.33 43.97 -65.14
N ILE A 50 -19.26 43.45 -65.94
CA ILE A 50 -20.26 42.47 -65.49
C ILE A 50 -19.60 41.18 -65.02
N ASN A 51 -18.61 40.67 -65.76
CA ASN A 51 -17.87 39.46 -65.39
C ASN A 51 -17.08 39.64 -64.09
N PHE A 52 -16.40 40.77 -63.93
CA PHE A 52 -15.69 41.13 -62.71
C PHE A 52 -16.64 41.28 -61.51
N VAL A 53 -17.79 41.92 -61.69
CA VAL A 53 -18.82 42.04 -60.65
C VAL A 53 -19.36 40.65 -60.27
N LEU A 54 -19.64 39.78 -61.24
CA LEU A 54 -20.08 38.41 -60.98
C LEU A 54 -19.02 37.62 -60.20
N PHE A 55 -17.74 37.76 -60.57
CA PHE A 55 -16.61 37.16 -59.87
C PHE A 55 -16.51 37.64 -58.41
N VAL A 56 -16.61 38.95 -58.18
CA VAL A 56 -16.60 39.54 -56.83
C VAL A 56 -17.80 39.05 -56.00
N LEU A 57 -18.98 38.92 -56.59
CA LEU A 57 -20.16 38.39 -55.91
C LEU A 57 -19.99 36.93 -55.47
N VAL A 58 -19.38 36.11 -56.32
CA VAL A 58 -19.02 34.71 -56.00
C VAL A 58 -18.00 34.68 -54.85
N LEU A 59 -16.93 35.46 -54.94
CA LEU A 59 -15.92 35.57 -53.88
C LEU A 59 -16.54 36.03 -52.55
N ARG A 60 -17.39 37.05 -52.59
CA ARG A 60 -18.08 37.54 -51.39
C ARG A 60 -18.94 36.45 -50.75
N LYS A 61 -19.67 35.67 -51.56
CA LYS A 61 -20.57 34.62 -51.06
C LYS A 61 -19.82 33.42 -50.48
N PHE A 62 -18.66 33.05 -51.04
CA PHE A 62 -17.99 31.80 -50.66
C PHE A 62 -16.65 31.97 -49.91
N ALA A 63 -15.83 32.98 -50.24
CA ALA A 63 -14.54 33.18 -49.58
C ALA A 63 -14.70 33.78 -48.17
N LEU A 64 -15.62 34.73 -47.98
CA LEU A 64 -15.89 35.34 -46.67
C LEU A 64 -16.31 34.32 -45.59
N PRO A 65 -17.31 33.44 -45.81
CA PRO A 65 -17.68 32.46 -44.79
C PRO A 65 -16.55 31.48 -44.49
N PHE A 66 -15.78 31.04 -45.50
CA PHE A 66 -14.68 30.10 -45.29
C PHE A 66 -13.54 30.70 -44.46
N VAL A 67 -13.15 31.95 -44.73
CA VAL A 67 -12.11 32.64 -43.95
C VAL A 67 -12.58 32.90 -42.52
N LYS A 68 -13.84 33.33 -42.34
CA LYS A 68 -14.42 33.51 -41.00
C LYS A 68 -14.46 32.20 -40.22
N GLU A 69 -14.81 31.09 -40.86
CA GLU A 69 -14.83 29.77 -40.24
C GLU A 69 -13.44 29.32 -39.80
N ALA A 70 -12.42 29.50 -40.66
CA ALA A 70 -11.05 29.14 -40.32
C ALA A 70 -10.50 29.96 -39.14
N LEU A 71 -10.81 31.26 -39.09
CA LEU A 71 -10.44 32.13 -37.97
C LEU A 71 -11.21 31.79 -36.69
N ARG A 72 -12.51 31.48 -36.80
CA ARG A 72 -13.32 31.03 -35.66
C ARG A 72 -12.76 29.75 -35.07
N LYS A 73 -12.46 28.75 -35.92
CA LYS A 73 -11.88 27.48 -35.48
C LYS A 73 -10.54 27.68 -34.78
N ARG A 74 -9.66 28.55 -35.31
CA ARG A 74 -8.39 28.90 -34.64
C ARG A 74 -8.63 29.54 -33.27
N LYS A 75 -9.56 30.49 -33.19
CA LYS A 75 -9.92 31.14 -31.92
C LYS A 75 -10.47 30.13 -30.92
N GLU A 76 -11.36 29.24 -31.34
CA GLU A 76 -11.92 28.17 -30.50
C GLU A 76 -10.82 27.23 -29.99
N THR A 77 -9.90 26.79 -30.84
CA THR A 77 -8.77 25.95 -30.41
C THR A 77 -7.89 26.65 -29.38
N ILE A 78 -7.59 27.95 -29.58
CA ILE A 78 -6.80 28.73 -28.61
C ILE A 78 -7.54 28.88 -27.29
N VAL A 79 -8.84 29.16 -27.33
CA VAL A 79 -9.67 29.28 -26.12
C VAL A 79 -9.78 27.95 -25.39
N GLN A 80 -9.94 26.84 -26.12
CA GLN A 80 -9.95 25.49 -25.55
C GLN A 80 -8.60 25.17 -24.90
N ALA A 81 -7.48 25.37 -25.59
CA ALA A 81 -6.16 25.13 -25.04
C ALA A 81 -5.87 26.01 -23.80
N LEU A 82 -6.32 27.27 -23.80
CA LEU A 82 -6.18 28.14 -22.63
C LEU A 82 -7.04 27.69 -21.45
N ASN A 83 -8.27 27.23 -21.71
CA ASN A 83 -9.15 26.70 -20.66
C ASN A 83 -8.60 25.39 -20.10
N GLU A 84 -8.10 24.49 -20.94
CA GLU A 84 -7.43 23.26 -20.52
C GLU A 84 -6.18 23.56 -19.68
N ALA A 85 -5.35 24.51 -20.10
CA ALA A 85 -4.18 24.94 -19.33
C ALA A 85 -4.57 25.52 -17.96
N LYS A 86 -5.63 26.32 -17.89
CA LYS A 86 -6.16 26.85 -16.62
C LYS A 86 -6.71 25.75 -15.72
N LEU A 87 -7.43 24.78 -16.27
CA LEU A 87 -7.93 23.63 -15.52
C LEU A 87 -6.78 22.78 -14.98
N ALA A 88 -5.80 22.45 -15.82
CA ALA A 88 -4.61 21.71 -15.41
C ALA A 88 -3.82 22.45 -14.32
N GLN A 89 -3.71 23.78 -14.42
CA GLN A 89 -3.07 24.59 -13.38
C GLN A 89 -3.88 24.54 -12.06
N ALA A 90 -5.20 24.70 -12.12
CA ALA A 90 -6.05 24.65 -10.94
C ALA A 90 -6.01 23.27 -10.27
N GLU A 91 -6.02 22.18 -11.05
CA GLU A 91 -5.88 20.81 -10.57
C GLU A 91 -4.50 20.60 -9.94
N ALA A 92 -3.42 21.05 -10.58
CA ALA A 92 -2.08 20.98 -10.01
C ALA A 92 -1.94 21.76 -8.71
N GLU A 93 -2.58 22.93 -8.60
CA GLU A 93 -2.63 23.71 -7.36
C GLU A 93 -3.46 23.03 -6.27
N GLN A 94 -4.59 22.41 -6.61
CA GLN A 94 -5.39 21.62 -5.66
C GLN A 94 -4.59 20.43 -5.14
N VAL A 95 -4.01 19.65 -6.04
CA VAL A 95 -3.17 18.50 -5.68
C VAL A 95 -2.01 18.95 -4.80
N ARG A 96 -1.32 20.04 -5.14
CA ARG A 96 -0.26 20.61 -4.29
C ARG A 96 -0.74 20.93 -2.88
N ARG A 97 -1.89 21.59 -2.74
CA ARG A 97 -2.46 21.91 -1.42
C ARG A 97 -2.80 20.65 -0.63
N GLU A 98 -3.40 19.64 -1.27
CA GLU A 98 -3.68 18.37 -0.60
C GLU A 98 -2.39 17.67 -0.12
N TYR A 99 -1.32 17.71 -0.91
CA TYR A 99 -0.03 17.16 -0.49
C TYR A 99 0.60 17.97 0.65
N GLU A 100 0.53 19.30 0.61
CA GLU A 100 1.02 20.16 1.67
C GLU A 100 0.25 19.94 2.99
N GLU A 101 -1.08 19.80 2.93
CA GLU A 101 -1.92 19.46 4.07
C GLU A 101 -1.58 18.08 4.65
N LYS A 102 -1.42 17.06 3.78
CA LYS A 102 -1.00 15.72 4.20
C LYS A 102 0.38 15.73 4.84
N LEU A 103 1.33 16.47 4.29
CA LEU A 103 2.69 16.61 4.85
C LEU A 103 2.67 17.33 6.20
N ALA A 104 1.87 18.38 6.34
CA ALA A 104 1.71 19.09 7.60
C ALA A 104 1.08 18.19 8.69
N GLY A 105 0.11 17.34 8.32
CA GLY A 105 -0.49 16.36 9.22
C GLY A 105 0.47 15.23 9.61
N LEU A 106 1.40 14.85 8.72
CA LEU A 106 2.30 13.72 8.90
C LEU A 106 3.25 13.91 10.10
N GLU A 107 3.75 15.13 10.34
CA GLU A 107 4.63 15.39 11.49
C GLU A 107 3.90 15.16 12.82
N ALA A 108 2.67 15.66 12.93
CA ALA A 108 1.83 15.46 14.11
C ALA A 108 1.46 13.98 14.29
N GLU A 109 1.12 13.28 13.21
CA GLU A 109 0.82 11.84 13.23
C GLU A 109 2.04 11.02 13.63
N GLN A 110 3.24 11.35 13.11
CA GLN A 110 4.48 10.70 13.52
C GLN A 110 4.81 10.93 15.00
N GLN A 111 4.60 12.15 15.51
CA GLN A 111 4.80 12.45 16.93
C GLN A 111 3.82 11.66 17.80
N ALA A 112 2.54 11.64 17.42
CA ALA A 112 1.52 10.86 18.10
C ALA A 112 1.86 9.36 18.10
N LEU A 113 2.24 8.81 16.94
CA LEU A 113 2.63 7.40 16.81
C LEU A 113 3.85 7.07 17.67
N ARG A 114 4.88 7.94 17.69
CA ARG A 114 6.05 7.75 18.56
C ARG A 114 5.66 7.79 20.03
N SER A 115 4.81 8.73 20.45
CA SER A 115 4.35 8.79 21.85
C SER A 115 3.56 7.54 22.25
N GLN A 116 2.67 7.05 21.37
CA GLN A 116 1.89 5.85 21.61
C GLN A 116 2.78 4.60 21.67
N ALA A 117 3.80 4.52 20.79
CA ALA A 117 4.77 3.45 20.80
C ALA A 117 5.60 3.45 22.09
N LEU A 118 6.06 4.61 22.56
CA LEU A 118 6.80 4.75 23.81
C LEU A 118 5.93 4.37 25.03
N GLU A 119 4.69 4.85 25.07
CA GLU A 119 3.75 4.53 26.15
C GLU A 119 3.44 3.02 26.20
N SER A 120 3.22 2.41 25.02
CA SER A 120 2.97 0.97 24.92
C SER A 120 4.21 0.15 25.27
N ALA A 121 5.40 0.59 24.86
CA ALA A 121 6.66 -0.05 25.25
C ALA A 121 6.90 0.04 26.76
N GLN A 122 6.58 1.17 27.39
CA GLN A 122 6.71 1.34 28.84
C GLN A 122 5.73 0.44 29.61
N ARG A 123 4.46 0.38 29.18
CA ARG A 123 3.46 -0.54 29.74
C ARG A 123 3.90 -2.00 29.61
N GLU A 124 4.40 -2.38 28.44
CA GLU A 124 4.85 -3.76 28.20
C GLU A 124 6.09 -4.09 29.02
N LYS A 125 7.03 -3.14 29.16
CA LYS A 125 8.19 -3.29 30.05
C LYS A 125 7.76 -3.51 31.50
N GLU A 126 6.81 -2.72 32.01
CA GLU A 126 6.27 -2.89 33.37
C GLU A 126 5.60 -4.25 33.54
N ARG A 127 4.79 -4.68 32.56
CA ARG A 127 4.16 -6.00 32.55
C ARG A 127 5.20 -7.13 32.60
N ILE A 128 6.26 -7.04 31.79
CA ILE A 128 7.35 -8.03 31.76
C ILE A 128 8.09 -8.06 33.09
N LEU A 129 8.38 -6.89 33.69
CA LEU A 129 9.06 -6.83 34.98
C LEU A 129 8.20 -7.42 36.11
N GLU A 130 6.90 -7.15 36.12
CA GLU A 130 5.97 -7.72 37.10
C GLU A 130 5.83 -9.23 36.93
N GLU A 131 5.72 -9.71 35.69
CA GLU A 131 5.67 -11.14 35.37
C GLU A 131 6.98 -11.83 35.77
N ALA A 132 8.14 -11.26 35.45
CA ALA A 132 9.45 -11.77 35.86
C ALA A 132 9.59 -11.81 37.39
N GLY A 133 9.14 -10.77 38.10
CA GLY A 133 9.12 -10.75 39.57
C GLY A 133 8.25 -11.85 40.16
N ARG A 134 7.04 -12.05 39.62
CA ARG A 134 6.15 -13.14 40.05
C ARG A 134 6.74 -14.52 39.75
N MET A 135 7.38 -14.70 38.60
CA MET A 135 8.06 -15.96 38.27
C MET A 135 9.24 -16.23 39.21
N ALA A 136 10.04 -15.21 39.52
CA ALA A 136 11.16 -15.32 40.44
C ALA A 136 10.71 -15.72 41.86
N GLU A 137 9.64 -15.09 42.37
CA GLU A 137 9.06 -15.46 43.68
C GLU A 137 8.50 -16.88 43.67
N ARG A 138 7.79 -17.29 42.61
CA ARG A 138 7.31 -18.68 42.49
C ARG A 138 8.47 -19.68 42.47
N ALA A 139 9.50 -19.42 41.66
CA ALA A 139 10.68 -20.28 41.58
C ALA A 139 11.41 -20.37 42.93
N ARG A 140 11.49 -19.26 43.68
CA ARG A 140 12.08 -19.24 45.02
C ARG A 140 11.27 -20.09 46.00
N LEU A 141 9.94 -19.95 45.98
CA LEU A 141 9.05 -20.70 46.86
C LEU A 141 9.07 -22.21 46.53
N GLU A 142 9.07 -22.56 45.25
CA GLU A 142 9.24 -23.95 44.80
C GLU A 142 10.61 -24.51 45.24
N ALA A 143 11.70 -23.76 45.06
CA ALA A 143 13.02 -24.18 45.50
C ALA A 143 13.10 -24.39 47.01
N GLN A 144 12.45 -23.53 47.81
CA GLN A 144 12.35 -23.71 49.26
C GLN A 144 11.59 -24.98 49.63
N GLN A 145 10.43 -25.22 49.01
CA GLN A 145 9.66 -26.44 49.25
C GLN A 145 10.42 -27.71 48.85
N ILE A 146 11.16 -27.68 47.73
CA ILE A 146 12.00 -28.80 47.30
C ILE A 146 13.12 -29.00 48.32
N ALA A 147 13.81 -27.96 48.75
CA ALA A 147 14.88 -28.05 49.74
C ALA A 147 14.39 -28.63 51.07
N GLU A 148 13.22 -28.21 51.54
CA GLU A 148 12.60 -28.75 52.77
C GLU A 148 12.29 -30.25 52.62
N ARG A 149 11.72 -30.66 51.49
CA ARG A 149 11.44 -32.08 51.20
C ARG A 149 12.70 -32.92 51.12
N GLU A 150 13.74 -32.42 50.45
CA GLU A 150 15.05 -33.09 50.36
C GLU A 150 15.69 -33.24 51.74
N VAL A 151 15.61 -32.23 52.61
CA VAL A 151 16.11 -32.31 53.99
C VAL A 151 15.32 -33.34 54.80
N GLU A 152 14.00 -33.37 54.67
CA GLU A 152 13.18 -34.40 55.33
C GLU A 152 13.51 -35.80 54.84
N GLN A 153 13.69 -35.98 53.53
CA GLN A 153 14.05 -37.25 52.93
C GLN A 153 15.44 -37.71 53.40
N ALA A 154 16.45 -36.84 53.35
CA ALA A 154 17.79 -37.13 53.84
C ALA A 154 17.80 -37.50 55.33
N ARG A 155 16.98 -36.83 56.15
CA ARG A 155 16.81 -37.18 57.57
C ARG A 155 16.16 -38.55 57.77
N ARG A 156 15.20 -38.95 56.92
CA ARG A 156 14.60 -40.29 56.98
C ARG A 156 15.62 -41.36 56.61
N THR A 157 16.33 -41.18 55.50
CA THR A 157 17.39 -42.10 55.06
C THR A 157 18.48 -42.24 56.13
N LEU A 158 18.95 -41.14 56.71
CA LEU A 158 19.95 -41.21 57.81
C LEU A 158 19.43 -42.00 59.03
N ARG A 159 18.15 -41.88 59.36
CA ARG A 159 17.57 -42.65 60.48
C ARG A 159 17.48 -44.14 60.15
N GLU A 160 17.14 -44.47 58.90
CA GLU A 160 17.11 -45.85 58.41
C GLU A 160 18.53 -46.45 58.43
N ASP A 161 19.53 -45.74 57.89
CA ASP A 161 20.94 -46.17 57.88
C ASP A 161 21.48 -46.39 59.30
N VAL A 162 21.19 -45.47 60.24
CA VAL A 162 21.62 -45.60 61.64
C VAL A 162 20.92 -46.77 62.32
N ALA A 163 19.63 -46.99 62.05
CA ALA A 163 18.90 -48.14 62.59
C ALA A 163 19.46 -49.46 62.06
N GLU A 164 19.77 -49.54 60.76
CA GLU A 164 20.38 -50.72 60.14
C GLU A 164 21.76 -51.02 60.74
N GLN A 165 22.61 -50.00 60.88
CA GLN A 165 23.93 -50.16 61.51
C GLN A 165 23.83 -50.57 62.99
N ALA A 166 22.87 -50.00 63.74
CA ALA A 166 22.65 -50.38 65.13
C ALA A 166 22.20 -51.84 65.26
N VAL A 167 21.30 -52.30 64.38
CA VAL A 167 20.87 -53.71 64.33
C VAL A 167 22.04 -54.63 63.94
N ALA A 168 22.89 -54.22 63.00
CA ALA A 168 24.07 -54.99 62.61
C ALA A 168 25.06 -55.17 63.79
N ILE A 169 25.38 -54.07 64.50
CA ILE A 169 26.26 -54.11 65.68
C ILE A 169 25.64 -54.94 66.80
N ALA A 170 24.35 -54.77 67.08
CA ALA A 170 23.66 -55.56 68.10
C ALA A 170 23.68 -57.07 67.75
N THR A 171 23.47 -57.41 66.48
CA THR A 171 23.55 -58.79 65.98
C THR A 171 24.95 -59.38 66.15
N GLU A 172 25.99 -58.61 65.83
CA GLU A 172 27.38 -59.03 65.98
C GLU A 172 27.74 -59.23 67.47
N LEU A 173 27.33 -58.30 68.34
CA LEU A 173 27.55 -58.40 69.78
C LEU A 173 26.83 -59.62 70.40
N ILE A 174 25.56 -59.86 70.03
CA ILE A 174 24.80 -61.03 70.46
C ILE A 174 25.49 -62.31 69.98
N ARG A 175 25.95 -62.36 68.72
CA ARG A 175 26.69 -63.51 68.18
C ARG A 175 28.00 -63.75 68.94
N ALA A 176 28.72 -62.70 69.33
CA ALA A 176 29.98 -62.80 70.07
C ALA A 176 29.80 -63.22 71.54
N GLN A 177 28.68 -62.90 72.18
CA GLN A 177 28.40 -63.21 73.59
C GLN A 177 27.54 -64.47 73.80
N LEU A 178 27.10 -65.14 72.74
CA LEU A 178 26.23 -66.31 72.84
C LEU A 178 26.98 -67.52 73.45
N ARG A 179 26.50 -68.01 74.60
CA ARG A 179 27.03 -69.23 75.24
C ARG A 179 26.08 -70.42 74.99
N PRO A 180 26.56 -71.67 75.15
CA PRO A 180 25.75 -72.87 74.90
C PRO A 180 24.46 -72.96 75.74
N ASP A 181 24.48 -72.45 76.97
CA ASP A 181 23.30 -72.42 77.85
C ASP A 181 22.23 -71.41 77.38
N ASP A 182 22.66 -70.30 76.79
CA ASP A 182 21.75 -69.27 76.28
C ASP A 182 21.01 -69.79 75.03
N GLN A 183 21.67 -70.60 74.18
CA GLN A 183 21.00 -71.30 73.07
C GLN A 183 19.92 -72.28 73.53
N ARG A 184 20.18 -73.06 74.59
CA ARG A 184 19.19 -73.99 75.16
C ARG A 184 17.98 -73.24 75.73
N ARG A 185 18.22 -72.12 76.42
CA ARG A 185 17.14 -71.28 76.96
C ARG A 185 16.29 -70.66 75.85
N LEU A 186 16.93 -70.14 74.79
CA LEU A 186 16.24 -69.60 73.61
C LEU A 186 15.39 -70.64 72.88
N VAL A 187 15.89 -71.88 72.74
CA VAL A 187 15.13 -72.98 72.12
C VAL A 187 13.92 -73.34 72.98
N ASN A 188 14.07 -73.45 74.30
CA ASN A 188 12.94 -73.75 75.19
C ASN A 188 11.89 -72.63 75.17
N GLU A 189 12.31 -71.36 75.16
CA GLU A 189 11.40 -70.21 75.09
C GLU A 189 10.67 -70.12 73.74
N LEU A 190 11.31 -70.53 72.64
CA LEU A 190 10.67 -70.67 71.32
C LEU A 190 9.66 -71.82 71.29
N VAL A 191 10.01 -72.97 71.88
CA VAL A 191 9.12 -74.13 71.97
C VAL A 191 7.90 -73.81 72.84
N ASP A 192 8.08 -73.09 73.95
CA ASP A 192 6.96 -72.63 74.79
C ASP A 192 6.08 -71.63 74.03
N LYS A 193 6.65 -70.62 73.34
CA LYS A 193 5.84 -69.64 72.59
C LYS A 193 5.09 -70.25 71.40
N VAL A 194 5.71 -71.18 70.67
CA VAL A 194 5.03 -71.87 69.55
C VAL A 194 4.00 -72.85 70.09
N GLY A 195 4.29 -73.53 71.21
CA GLY A 195 3.33 -74.38 71.90
C GLY A 195 2.10 -73.61 72.40
N ASP A 196 2.27 -72.39 72.91
CA ASP A 196 1.17 -71.51 73.35
C ASP A 196 0.33 -70.99 72.16
N ASP A 197 0.98 -70.66 71.02
CA ASP A 197 0.29 -70.18 69.81
C ASP A 197 -0.52 -71.31 69.11
N ASP A 198 -0.01 -72.55 69.11
CA ASP A 198 -0.70 -73.74 68.60
C ASP A 198 -1.83 -74.21 69.54
N LEU A 199 -1.69 -74.03 70.85
CA LEU A 199 -2.78 -74.28 71.81
C LEU A 199 -3.90 -73.23 71.68
N SER A 200 -3.59 -71.98 71.30
CA SER A 200 -4.60 -70.94 71.06
C SER A 200 -5.37 -71.10 69.73
N ARG A 201 -4.84 -71.87 68.77
CA ARG A 201 -5.51 -72.18 67.48
C ARG A 201 -6.31 -73.48 67.48
N ALA A 202 -6.20 -74.31 68.52
CA ALA A 202 -6.91 -75.58 68.67
C ALA A 202 -8.22 -75.48 69.47
N GLU A 203 -8.55 -74.29 69.98
CA GLU A 203 -9.89 -73.89 70.46
C GLU A 203 -10.65 -73.10 69.38
#